data_AF-A0A350JKT5-F1
#
_entry.id   AF-A0A350JKT5-F1
#
_cell.length_a   1.000
_cell.length_b   1.000
_cell.length_c   1.000
_cell.angle_alpha   90.00
_cell.angle_beta   90.00
_cell.angle_gamma   90.00
#
_symmetry.space_group_name_H-M   'P 1'
#
loop_
_entity.id
_entity.type
_entity.pdbx_description
1 polymer ?
#
loop_
_entity_poly.entity_id
_entity_poly.type
_entity_poly.pdbx_seq_one_letter_code
_entity_poly.pdbx_strand_id
1 'polypeptide(L)'
;MEPWWKTWGELKRKAQGRKIILYGRMPDWIPKNVPRLPSKPAYILDRNPAYTGQSYQGIPIFDPSKLAQETREDIYIVITAGPYEGIVTFLIESGFEPGEDFCCTPEYKDFQLLEEIRNYDQRVIVSSSDYLDKTQARYSRAGGGLFSYHIGPNEVECLLPGHFRQIEQVGNKIYAIEYVEMALFVLDLDFNVLEKFPLGMSAFCGLAHDPKRDTLLLVAHDRIHVHEREGFKELGIYPYSDKLDDGETGHHHLNDICVLGDYVYVSYFSHSGNWKKGVFDGGVTEFRYDAIGQNPRIIYTDLWMPHSPKIIDGNICVCDSMRGRLYLQTPSHIGEFDGFVRGLAFDGRFYFIGQSEDMYMGRVFGTRKNIMLNAGFYLFDPETKASRFYPMLDNMNIHDILILKDPDAE
;
A
#
# COMPACT_ATOMS: atom_id res chain seq x y z
N MET A 1 -0.36 1.42 19.06
CA MET A 1 -0.47 2.88 19.22
C MET A 1 0.23 3.25 20.51
N GLU A 2 1.16 4.20 20.47
CA GLU A 2 1.97 4.57 21.64
C GLU A 2 1.11 5.06 22.83
N PRO A 3 1.51 4.74 24.08
CA PRO A 3 0.69 4.95 25.27
C PRO A 3 0.41 6.42 25.59
N TRP A 4 1.25 7.36 25.14
CA TRP A 4 1.08 8.80 25.37
C TRP A 4 0.06 9.46 24.43
N TRP A 5 -0.48 8.75 23.42
CA TRP A 5 -1.60 9.23 22.64
C TRP A 5 -2.91 8.95 23.38
N LYS A 6 -3.69 9.99 23.65
CA LYS A 6 -4.97 9.90 24.36
C LYS A 6 -6.05 10.67 23.63
N THR A 7 -7.28 10.18 23.75
CA THR A 7 -8.47 10.95 23.41
C THR A 7 -8.77 12.00 24.48
N TRP A 8 -9.62 12.98 24.15
CA TRP A 8 -10.11 13.95 25.12
C TRP A 8 -10.82 13.31 26.33
N GLY A 9 -11.52 12.20 26.12
CA GLY A 9 -12.21 11.48 27.20
C GLY A 9 -11.23 10.83 28.17
N GLU A 10 -10.19 10.19 27.65
CA GLU A 10 -9.14 9.57 28.47
C GLU A 10 -8.30 10.60 29.20
N LEU A 11 -7.86 11.66 28.53
CA LEU A 11 -7.14 12.77 29.15
C LEU A 11 -7.91 13.32 30.35
N LYS A 12 -9.20 13.64 30.17
CA LYS A 12 -10.04 14.17 31.25
C LYS A 12 -10.13 13.21 32.43
N ARG A 13 -10.24 11.91 32.16
CA ARG A 13 -10.32 10.87 33.19
C ARG A 13 -9.01 10.77 33.98
N LYS A 14 -7.87 10.78 33.28
CA LYS A 14 -6.52 10.66 33.88
C LYS A 14 -6.09 11.92 34.62
N ALA A 15 -6.50 13.10 34.15
CA ALA A 15 -6.22 14.40 34.77
C ALA A 15 -7.19 14.76 35.91
N GLN A 16 -8.25 13.97 36.15
CA GLN A 16 -9.26 14.29 37.14
C GLN A 16 -8.66 14.36 38.55
N GLY A 17 -8.86 15.47 39.25
CA GLY A 17 -8.34 15.68 40.60
C GLY A 17 -6.84 15.99 40.69
N ARG A 18 -6.14 16.02 39.55
CA ARG A 18 -4.70 16.34 39.46
C ARG A 18 -4.51 17.78 38.97
N LYS A 19 -3.40 18.39 39.36
CA LYS A 19 -2.94 19.68 38.86
C LYS A 19 -2.42 19.53 37.44
N ILE A 20 -3.01 20.28 36.50
CA ILE A 20 -2.60 20.19 35.09
C ILE A 20 -1.42 21.11 34.83
N ILE A 21 -0.40 20.54 34.19
CA ILE A 21 0.79 21.23 33.71
C ILE A 21 0.83 21.09 32.19
N LEU A 22 1.06 22.19 31.48
CA LEU A 22 1.33 22.11 30.04
C LEU A 22 2.84 22.01 29.82
N TYR A 23 3.28 21.18 28.87
CA TYR A 23 4.68 21.14 28.47
C TYR A 23 4.81 21.60 27.02
N GLY A 24 5.32 22.82 26.83
CA GLY A 24 5.57 23.46 25.56
C GLY A 24 4.66 24.66 25.33
N ARG A 25 5.24 25.85 25.12
CA ARG A 25 4.49 27.06 24.81
C ARG A 25 4.29 27.19 23.29
N MET A 26 3.30 26.50 22.75
CA MET A 26 2.87 26.71 21.35
C MET A 26 1.63 27.61 21.25
N PRO A 27 1.73 28.72 20.49
CA PRO A 27 0.58 29.60 20.21
C PRO A 27 -0.61 28.89 19.57
N ASP A 28 -0.37 27.81 18.81
CA ASP A 28 -1.42 27.13 18.06
C ASP A 28 -2.18 26.09 18.90
N TRP A 29 -1.52 25.52 19.93
CA TRP A 29 -2.05 24.40 20.70
C TRP A 29 -2.64 24.80 22.04
N ILE A 30 -2.01 25.74 22.75
CA ILE A 30 -2.51 26.17 24.06
C ILE A 30 -3.94 26.74 23.98
N PRO A 31 -4.29 27.65 23.04
CA PRO A 31 -5.64 28.21 22.98
C PRO A 31 -6.73 27.17 22.66
N LYS A 32 -6.38 26.10 21.94
CA LYS A 32 -7.29 24.99 21.62
C LYS A 32 -7.43 24.01 22.78
N ASN A 33 -6.35 23.82 23.55
CA ASN A 33 -6.31 22.90 24.68
C ASN A 33 -7.02 23.43 25.92
N VAL A 34 -6.67 24.65 26.36
CA VAL A 34 -7.12 25.20 27.65
C VAL A 34 -8.64 25.13 27.86
N PRO A 35 -9.49 25.46 26.86
CA PRO A 35 -10.95 25.38 27.03
C PRO A 35 -11.48 23.95 27.21
N ARG A 36 -10.71 22.91 26.86
CA ARG A 36 -11.15 21.51 26.85
C ARG A 36 -10.62 20.70 28.03
N LEU A 37 -9.65 21.24 28.78
CA LEU A 37 -9.08 20.62 29.98
C LEU A 37 -10.08 20.63 31.15
N PRO A 38 -10.01 19.65 32.08
CA PRO A 38 -10.94 19.60 33.22
C PRO A 38 -10.70 20.71 34.26
N SER A 39 -9.53 21.35 34.25
CA SER A 39 -9.19 22.50 35.10
C SER A 39 -8.23 23.45 34.39
N LYS A 40 -8.13 24.70 34.85
CA LYS A 40 -7.17 25.66 34.31
C LYS A 40 -5.75 25.15 34.60
N PRO A 41 -4.82 25.14 33.62
CA PRO A 41 -3.44 24.76 33.88
C PRO A 41 -2.78 25.65 34.93
N ALA A 42 -2.01 25.04 35.82
CA ALA A 42 -1.29 25.76 36.86
C ALA A 42 -0.13 26.58 36.28
N TYR A 43 0.59 25.99 35.31
CA TYR A 43 1.69 26.62 34.60
C TYR A 43 2.06 25.87 33.32
N ILE A 44 2.94 26.49 32.53
CA ILE A 44 3.57 25.91 31.33
C ILE A 44 5.04 25.65 31.63
N LEU A 45 5.56 24.52 31.17
CA LEU A 45 6.99 24.23 31.12
C LEU A 45 7.50 24.47 29.70
N ASP A 46 8.62 25.20 29.55
CA ASP A 46 9.25 25.38 28.24
C ASP A 46 10.77 25.44 28.38
N ARG A 47 11.49 24.80 27.44
CA ARG A 47 12.96 24.75 27.44
C ARG A 47 13.59 26.04 26.94
N ASN A 48 12.84 26.91 26.26
CA ASN A 48 13.35 28.17 25.76
C ASN A 48 13.55 29.16 26.92
N PRO A 49 14.80 29.54 27.26
CA PRO A 49 15.07 30.42 28.40
C PRO A 49 14.43 31.80 28.24
N ALA A 50 14.12 32.22 27.01
CA ALA A 50 13.44 33.48 26.75
C ALA A 50 12.01 33.53 27.35
N TYR A 51 11.35 32.38 27.54
CA TYR A 51 10.00 32.32 28.07
C TYR A 51 9.93 32.15 29.59
N THR A 52 11.00 31.67 30.22
CA THR A 52 11.06 31.45 31.66
C THR A 52 10.78 32.75 32.43
N GLY A 53 9.84 32.69 33.37
CA GLY A 53 9.42 33.85 34.16
C GLY A 53 8.39 34.76 33.47
N GLN A 54 8.04 34.49 32.21
CA GLN A 54 6.93 35.15 31.53
C GLN A 54 5.59 34.46 31.85
N SER A 55 4.51 34.96 31.25
CA SER A 55 3.21 34.29 31.21
C SER A 55 2.66 34.28 29.80
N TYR A 56 1.87 33.25 29.48
CA TYR A 56 1.12 33.18 28.23
C TYR A 56 -0.35 32.94 28.55
N GLN A 57 -1.22 33.83 28.06
CA GLN A 57 -2.66 33.83 28.38
C GLN A 57 -2.96 33.77 29.89
N GLY A 58 -2.13 34.45 30.70
CA GLY A 58 -2.26 34.45 32.16
C GLY A 58 -1.92 33.12 32.83
N ILE A 59 -1.17 32.25 32.16
CA ILE A 59 -0.57 31.02 32.70
C ILE A 59 0.95 31.25 32.80
N PRO A 60 1.56 31.15 34.00
CA PRO A 60 2.99 31.40 34.17
C PRO A 60 3.84 30.32 33.51
N ILE A 61 5.04 30.68 33.05
CA ILE A 61 5.97 29.78 32.34
C ILE A 61 7.21 29.56 33.19
N PHE A 62 7.62 28.30 33.32
CA PHE A 62 8.81 27.88 34.07
C PHE A 62 9.72 26.98 33.23
N ASP A 63 10.97 26.89 33.68
CA ASP A 63 11.91 25.90 33.19
C ASP A 63 11.48 24.47 33.61
N PRO A 64 11.72 23.42 32.80
CA PRO A 64 11.34 22.04 33.12
C PRO A 64 11.91 21.50 34.44
N SER A 65 13.03 22.05 34.94
CA SER A 65 13.59 21.71 36.25
C SER A 65 12.61 21.93 37.41
N LYS A 66 11.56 22.76 37.22
CA LYS A 66 10.47 22.93 38.19
C LYS A 66 9.74 21.63 38.53
N LEU A 67 9.72 20.64 37.64
CA LEU A 67 9.10 19.34 37.92
C LEU A 67 9.70 18.63 39.14
N ALA A 68 10.96 18.90 39.49
CA ALA A 68 11.59 18.33 40.68
C ALA A 68 10.92 18.77 42.00
N GLN A 69 10.08 19.80 41.97
CA GLN A 69 9.33 20.31 43.12
C GLN A 69 7.91 19.72 43.21
N GLU A 70 7.54 18.86 42.26
CA GLU A 70 6.19 18.31 42.16
C GLU A 70 6.12 16.87 42.64
N THR A 71 4.99 16.50 43.22
CA THR A 71 4.64 15.10 43.50
C THR A 71 3.92 14.53 42.29
N ARG A 72 4.47 13.46 41.71
CA ARG A 72 4.02 12.86 40.44
C ARG A 72 2.52 12.53 40.45
N GLU A 73 2.04 11.94 41.54
CA GLU A 73 0.65 11.51 41.70
C GLU A 73 -0.32 12.71 41.68
N ASP A 74 0.13 13.90 42.06
CA ASP A 74 -0.68 15.11 42.16
C ASP A 74 -0.76 15.89 40.84
N ILE A 75 0.03 15.55 39.82
CA ILE A 75 0.14 16.31 38.58
C ILE A 75 -0.17 15.48 37.34
N TYR A 76 -0.76 16.10 36.32
CA TYR A 76 -0.90 15.48 35.00
C TYR A 76 -0.35 16.43 33.94
N ILE A 77 0.56 15.93 33.10
CA ILE A 77 1.28 16.76 32.14
C ILE A 77 0.67 16.57 30.74
N VAL A 78 0.28 17.66 30.10
CA VAL A 78 -0.23 17.65 28.71
C VAL A 78 0.82 18.31 27.82
N ILE A 79 1.42 17.54 26.92
CA ILE A 79 2.43 18.03 25.99
C ILE A 79 1.76 18.83 24.88
N THR A 80 2.18 20.08 24.73
CA THR A 80 1.67 21.07 23.77
C THR A 80 2.81 21.71 22.95
N ALA A 81 3.90 20.99 22.70
CA ALA A 81 5.03 21.41 21.85
C ALA A 81 5.25 20.45 20.67
N GLY A 82 5.62 20.99 19.50
CA GLY A 82 5.84 20.20 18.29
C GLY A 82 6.99 19.18 18.41
N PRO A 83 8.14 19.54 19.01
CA PRO A 83 9.23 18.60 19.33
C PRO A 83 8.89 17.71 20.55
N TYR A 84 7.77 16.99 20.48
CA TYR A 84 7.23 16.25 21.61
C TYR A 84 8.08 15.04 22.00
N GLU A 85 8.74 14.35 21.06
CA GLU A 85 9.59 13.17 21.33
C GLU A 85 10.64 13.47 22.40
N GLY A 86 11.37 14.58 22.24
CA GLY A 86 12.37 15.00 23.22
C GLY A 86 11.77 15.37 24.58
N ILE A 87 10.49 15.73 24.64
CA ILE A 87 9.75 15.96 25.90
C ILE A 87 9.34 14.62 26.51
N VAL A 88 8.82 13.69 25.70
CA VAL A 88 8.46 12.33 26.12
C VAL A 88 9.69 11.63 26.72
N THR A 89 10.83 11.63 26.05
CA THR A 89 12.09 11.06 26.56
C THR A 89 12.46 11.65 27.91
N PHE A 90 12.45 12.98 28.04
CA PHE A 90 12.77 13.64 29.30
C PHE A 90 11.80 13.30 30.43
N LEU A 91 10.50 13.19 30.15
CA LEU A 91 9.50 12.81 31.16
C LEU A 91 9.70 11.36 31.61
N ILE A 92 9.96 10.43 30.69
CA ILE A 92 10.26 9.03 31.01
C ILE A 92 11.54 8.92 31.84
N GLU A 93 12.61 9.60 31.43
CA GLU A 93 13.88 9.66 32.17
C GLU A 93 13.73 10.30 33.56
N SER A 94 12.74 11.17 33.72
CA SER A 94 12.37 11.80 35.00
C SER A 94 11.40 10.95 35.84
N GLY A 95 11.07 9.72 35.41
CA GLY A 95 10.25 8.77 36.17
C GLY A 95 8.74 8.89 35.99
N PHE A 96 8.27 9.64 35.00
CA PHE A 96 6.86 9.74 34.64
C PHE A 96 6.44 8.61 33.71
N GLU A 97 5.24 8.06 33.94
CA GLU A 97 4.70 6.95 33.14
C GLU A 97 3.84 7.48 31.97
N PRO A 98 4.15 7.10 30.72
CA PRO A 98 3.38 7.55 29.56
C PRO A 98 1.92 7.11 29.59
N GLY A 99 1.02 8.03 29.30
CA GLY A 99 -0.43 7.81 29.30
C GLY A 99 -1.07 7.85 30.70
N GLU A 100 -0.31 7.58 31.75
CA GLU A 100 -0.75 7.60 33.14
C GLU A 100 -0.45 8.94 33.82
N ASP A 101 0.76 9.47 33.65
CA ASP A 101 1.15 10.77 34.22
C ASP A 101 1.19 11.90 33.20
N PHE A 102 1.33 11.55 31.92
CA PHE A 102 1.36 12.52 30.85
C PHE A 102 0.79 11.99 29.54
N CYS A 103 0.38 12.88 28.66
CA CYS A 103 0.03 12.54 27.28
C CYS A 103 0.42 13.68 26.32
N CYS A 104 0.51 13.36 25.04
CA CYS A 104 0.41 14.38 24.01
C CYS A 104 -1.01 14.94 23.99
N THR A 105 -1.15 16.22 23.69
CA THR A 105 -2.48 16.81 23.51
C THR A 105 -3.27 16.03 22.46
N PRO A 106 -4.57 15.74 22.67
CA PRO A 106 -5.40 15.12 21.65
C PRO A 106 -5.61 16.02 20.41
N GLU A 107 -5.22 17.30 20.46
CA GLU A 107 -5.14 18.17 19.28
C GLU A 107 -4.06 17.71 18.29
N TYR A 108 -3.14 16.82 18.68
CA TYR A 108 -2.12 16.26 17.79
C TYR A 108 -2.61 15.10 16.95
N LYS A 109 -3.92 14.77 16.97
CA LYS A 109 -4.44 13.62 16.24
C LYS A 109 -3.95 13.55 14.78
N ASP A 110 -3.96 14.66 14.06
CA ASP A 110 -3.50 14.68 12.66
C ASP A 110 -1.99 14.45 12.54
N PHE A 111 -1.21 14.96 13.49
CA PHE A 111 0.23 14.75 13.57
C PHE A 111 0.57 13.30 13.94
N GLN A 112 -0.17 12.71 14.88
CA GLN A 112 -0.07 11.30 15.24
C GLN A 112 -0.32 10.40 14.03
N LEU A 113 -1.38 10.66 13.26
CA LEU A 113 -1.69 9.91 12.04
C LEU A 113 -0.58 10.06 10.98
N LEU A 114 -0.04 11.27 10.84
CA LEU A 114 1.10 11.53 9.96
C LEU A 114 2.34 10.75 10.40
N GLU A 115 2.65 10.72 11.70
CA GLU A 115 3.79 9.98 12.23
C GLU A 115 3.65 8.47 12.07
N GLU A 116 2.46 7.93 12.26
CA GLU A 116 2.18 6.51 12.04
C GLU A 116 2.55 6.10 10.60
N ILE A 117 2.09 6.85 9.60
CA ILE A 117 2.42 6.59 8.19
C ILE A 117 3.90 6.91 7.91
N ARG A 118 4.47 7.94 8.53
CA ARG A 118 5.85 8.39 8.27
C ARG A 118 6.89 7.41 8.78
N ASN A 119 6.66 6.89 9.99
CA ASN A 119 7.55 6.00 10.72
C ASN A 119 7.19 4.54 10.49
N TYR A 120 6.24 4.25 9.60
CA TYR A 120 5.93 2.88 9.19
C TYR A 120 7.17 2.25 8.57
N ASP A 121 7.55 1.07 9.08
CA ASP A 121 8.71 0.34 8.60
C ASP A 121 8.28 -0.99 8.00
N GLN A 122 8.57 -1.16 6.72
CA GLN A 122 8.16 -2.32 5.94
C GLN A 122 9.07 -2.51 4.72
N ARG A 123 9.29 -3.77 4.35
CA ARG A 123 9.91 -4.15 3.08
C ARG A 123 8.82 -4.53 2.07
N VAL A 124 8.90 -3.91 0.90
CA VAL A 124 7.94 -4.10 -0.19
C VAL A 124 8.69 -4.68 -1.39
N ILE A 125 8.21 -5.80 -1.91
CA ILE A 125 8.75 -6.40 -3.13
C ILE A 125 8.00 -5.84 -4.32
N VAL A 126 8.74 -5.40 -5.32
CA VAL A 126 8.19 -4.73 -6.50
C VAL A 126 8.70 -5.41 -7.76
N SER A 127 7.79 -5.79 -8.66
CA SER A 127 8.17 -6.31 -9.98
C SER A 127 8.19 -5.20 -11.05
N SER A 128 9.22 -5.21 -11.88
CA SER A 128 9.36 -4.34 -13.03
C SER A 128 9.77 -5.15 -14.26
N SER A 129 9.10 -4.88 -15.38
CA SER A 129 9.41 -5.49 -16.67
C SER A 129 10.14 -4.54 -17.61
N ASP A 130 10.77 -3.50 -17.06
CA ASP A 130 11.59 -2.58 -17.85
C ASP A 130 12.73 -3.32 -18.55
N TYR A 131 13.13 -2.83 -19.72
CA TYR A 131 14.23 -3.43 -20.46
C TYR A 131 15.58 -3.02 -19.86
N LEU A 132 16.47 -4.01 -19.70
CA LEU A 132 17.88 -3.77 -19.32
C LEU A 132 18.72 -3.25 -20.50
N ASP A 133 18.39 -3.69 -21.72
CA ASP A 133 19.04 -3.25 -22.95
C ASP A 133 18.68 -1.80 -23.25
N LYS A 134 19.66 -0.88 -23.16
CA LYS A 134 19.45 0.57 -23.40
C LYS A 134 18.96 0.94 -24.80
N THR A 135 19.04 0.03 -25.77
CA THR A 135 18.46 0.26 -27.11
C THR A 135 16.95 0.00 -27.16
N GLN A 136 16.44 -0.78 -26.19
CA GLN A 136 15.04 -1.14 -26.04
C GLN A 136 14.40 -0.47 -24.81
N ALA A 137 15.21 -0.15 -23.80
CA ALA A 137 14.84 0.63 -22.64
C ALA A 137 14.41 2.01 -23.12
N ARG A 138 13.20 2.40 -22.73
CA ARG A 138 12.68 3.74 -23.04
C ARG A 138 13.45 4.78 -22.21
N TYR A 139 12.95 5.11 -21.02
CA TYR A 139 13.59 6.03 -20.07
C TYR A 139 14.11 5.34 -18.80
N SER A 140 13.86 4.04 -18.63
CA SER A 140 14.33 3.27 -17.47
C SER A 140 15.86 3.27 -17.40
N ARG A 141 16.40 3.68 -16.25
CA ARG A 141 17.83 3.75 -15.97
C ARG A 141 18.32 2.53 -15.20
N ALA A 142 17.47 1.97 -14.33
CA ALA A 142 17.74 0.76 -13.56
C ALA A 142 17.48 -0.52 -14.36
N GLY A 143 16.64 -0.45 -15.40
CA GLY A 143 16.12 -1.64 -16.07
C GLY A 143 15.09 -2.37 -15.20
N GLY A 144 14.66 -3.55 -15.64
CA GLY A 144 13.67 -4.37 -14.92
C GLY A 144 14.30 -5.26 -13.86
N GLY A 145 13.44 -5.87 -13.05
CA GLY A 145 13.84 -6.80 -12.01
C GLY A 145 12.76 -7.02 -10.96
N LEU A 146 13.13 -7.82 -9.97
CA LEU A 146 12.49 -7.86 -8.66
C LEU A 146 13.30 -6.96 -7.72
N PHE A 147 12.63 -6.00 -7.11
CA PHE A 147 13.24 -5.02 -6.23
C PHE A 147 12.71 -5.16 -4.81
N SER A 148 13.57 -5.00 -3.82
CA SER A 148 13.19 -4.75 -2.43
C SER A 148 13.21 -3.25 -2.18
N TYR A 149 12.10 -2.69 -1.71
CA TYR A 149 12.00 -1.31 -1.26
C TYR A 149 11.77 -1.30 0.26
N HIS A 150 12.71 -0.75 1.02
CA HIS A 150 12.59 -0.59 2.46
C HIS A 150 12.07 0.83 2.78
N ILE A 151 10.81 0.91 3.20
CA ILE A 151 10.08 2.18 3.37
C ILE A 151 10.66 3.09 4.46
N GLY A 152 11.09 2.54 5.59
CA GLY A 152 11.61 3.31 6.72
C GLY A 152 12.84 4.15 6.35
N PRO A 153 13.96 3.53 5.93
CA PRO A 153 15.15 4.24 5.49
C PRO A 153 15.05 4.78 4.06
N ASN A 154 14.01 4.39 3.31
CA ASN A 154 13.80 4.76 1.91
C ASN A 154 14.92 4.25 0.98
N GLU A 155 15.21 2.95 1.08
CA GLU A 155 16.28 2.25 0.35
C GLU A 155 15.71 1.27 -0.66
N VAL A 156 16.35 1.15 -1.83
CA VAL A 156 15.93 0.27 -2.92
C VAL A 156 17.09 -0.61 -3.35
N GLU A 157 16.85 -1.91 -3.43
CA GLU A 157 17.79 -2.92 -3.87
C GLU A 157 17.19 -3.76 -5.00
N CYS A 158 17.96 -4.01 -6.06
CA CYS A 158 17.59 -4.97 -7.09
C CYS A 158 18.01 -6.37 -6.62
N LEU A 159 17.03 -7.22 -6.31
CA LEU A 159 17.25 -8.59 -5.83
C LEU A 159 17.57 -9.54 -6.99
N LEU A 160 16.83 -9.39 -8.10
CA LEU A 160 16.99 -10.21 -9.29
C LEU A 160 16.71 -9.38 -10.55
N PRO A 161 17.72 -9.06 -11.38
CA PRO A 161 17.49 -8.35 -12.64
C PRO A 161 16.76 -9.25 -13.65
N GLY A 162 15.85 -8.67 -14.43
CA GLY A 162 15.04 -9.37 -15.43
C GLY A 162 13.79 -8.59 -15.83
N HIS A 163 12.87 -9.18 -16.57
CA HIS A 163 11.66 -8.50 -17.07
C HIS A 163 10.40 -9.06 -16.40
N PHE A 164 10.31 -8.90 -15.08
CA PHE A 164 9.27 -9.54 -14.28
C PHE A 164 7.94 -8.76 -14.32
N ARG A 165 6.84 -9.46 -14.59
CA ARG A 165 5.50 -8.85 -14.69
C ARG A 165 4.56 -9.19 -13.54
N GLN A 166 4.73 -10.35 -12.92
CA GLN A 166 3.84 -10.84 -11.88
C GLN A 166 4.63 -11.66 -10.89
N ILE A 167 4.22 -11.61 -9.64
CA ILE A 167 4.86 -12.31 -8.53
C ILE A 167 3.79 -12.85 -7.58
N GLU A 168 3.96 -14.09 -7.15
CA GLU A 168 3.07 -14.72 -6.17
C GLU A 168 3.90 -15.55 -5.19
N GLN A 169 3.70 -15.33 -3.90
CA GLN A 169 4.32 -16.17 -2.86
C GLN A 169 3.39 -17.33 -2.52
N VAL A 170 3.94 -18.54 -2.49
CA VAL A 170 3.25 -19.74 -2.02
C VAL A 170 4.15 -20.46 -1.02
N GLY A 171 3.80 -20.37 0.26
CA GLY A 171 4.62 -20.89 1.35
C GLY A 171 6.03 -20.27 1.32
N ASN A 172 7.05 -21.12 1.20
CA ASN A 172 8.46 -20.75 1.15
C ASN A 172 9.02 -20.54 -0.26
N LYS A 173 8.17 -20.50 -1.29
CA LYS A 173 8.56 -20.27 -2.68
C LYS A 173 7.90 -19.01 -3.23
N ILE A 174 8.58 -18.36 -4.17
CA ILE A 174 8.05 -17.25 -4.95
C ILE A 174 7.99 -17.70 -6.41
N TYR A 175 6.85 -17.48 -7.06
CA TYR A 175 6.63 -17.74 -8.47
C TYR A 175 6.59 -16.41 -9.21
N ALA A 176 7.37 -16.24 -10.27
CA ALA A 176 7.48 -14.99 -10.99
C ALA A 176 7.45 -15.17 -12.52
N ILE A 177 6.66 -14.37 -13.23
CA ILE A 177 6.60 -14.41 -14.70
C ILE A 177 7.68 -13.48 -15.27
N GLU A 178 8.65 -14.04 -15.99
CA GLU A 178 9.66 -13.30 -16.76
C GLU A 178 9.20 -13.21 -18.23
N TYR A 179 9.00 -11.99 -18.70
CA TYR A 179 8.36 -11.69 -19.97
C TYR A 179 9.21 -11.97 -21.22
N VAL A 180 10.52 -11.73 -21.15
CA VAL A 180 11.43 -11.80 -22.30
C VAL A 180 12.01 -13.21 -22.47
N GLU A 181 12.40 -13.86 -21.38
CA GLU A 181 12.76 -15.27 -21.32
C GLU A 181 11.55 -16.19 -21.54
N MET A 182 10.32 -15.64 -21.44
CA MET A 182 9.06 -16.39 -21.59
C MET A 182 9.05 -17.60 -20.66
N ALA A 183 9.32 -17.37 -19.38
CA ALA A 183 9.48 -18.41 -18.39
C ALA A 183 8.84 -18.05 -17.05
N LEU A 184 8.34 -19.07 -16.36
CA LEU A 184 7.98 -19.00 -14.96
C LEU A 184 9.21 -19.34 -14.14
N PHE A 185 9.64 -18.41 -13.29
CA PHE A 185 10.72 -18.61 -12.34
C PHE A 185 10.13 -19.08 -11.02
N VAL A 186 10.79 -20.05 -10.39
CA VAL A 186 10.54 -20.45 -9.00
C VAL A 186 11.75 -20.03 -8.20
N LEU A 187 11.54 -19.24 -7.16
CA LEU A 187 12.58 -18.68 -6.30
C LEU A 187 12.36 -19.14 -4.86
N ASP A 188 13.41 -19.12 -4.05
CA ASP A 188 13.28 -19.11 -2.59
C ASP A 188 12.93 -17.69 -2.07
N LEU A 189 12.75 -17.54 -0.76
CA LEU A 189 12.44 -16.25 -0.13
C LEU A 189 13.62 -15.25 -0.14
N ASP A 190 14.83 -15.74 -0.42
CA ASP A 190 16.04 -14.92 -0.63
C ASP A 190 16.23 -14.56 -2.13
N PHE A 191 15.23 -14.87 -2.96
CA PHE A 191 15.19 -14.58 -4.40
C PHE A 191 16.24 -15.33 -5.23
N ASN A 192 16.81 -16.41 -4.70
CA ASN A 192 17.64 -17.32 -5.49
C ASN A 192 16.75 -18.16 -6.42
N VAL A 193 17.16 -18.29 -7.68
CA VAL A 193 16.45 -19.11 -8.66
C VAL A 193 16.61 -20.59 -8.34
N LEU A 194 15.50 -21.26 -8.03
CA LEU A 194 15.43 -22.70 -7.80
C LEU A 194 15.16 -23.44 -9.11
N GLU A 195 14.15 -23.00 -9.86
CA GLU A 195 13.70 -23.64 -11.10
C GLU A 195 13.22 -22.60 -12.11
N LYS A 196 13.25 -22.97 -13.40
CA LYS A 196 12.66 -22.19 -14.49
C LYS A 196 11.86 -23.12 -15.40
N PHE A 197 10.62 -22.76 -15.68
CA PHE A 197 9.76 -23.48 -16.60
C PHE A 197 9.47 -22.64 -17.84
N PRO A 198 9.69 -23.16 -19.07
CA PRO A 198 9.37 -22.42 -20.28
C PRO A 198 7.85 -22.29 -20.43
N LEU A 199 7.38 -21.06 -20.67
CA LEU A 199 5.97 -20.75 -20.97
C LEU A 199 5.66 -20.85 -22.47
N GLY A 200 6.68 -20.84 -23.33
CA GLY A 200 6.54 -21.05 -24.78
C GLY A 200 5.94 -19.88 -25.56
N MET A 201 5.46 -18.84 -24.87
CA MET A 201 4.99 -17.59 -25.46
C MET A 201 5.15 -16.42 -24.50
N SER A 202 5.14 -15.21 -25.04
CA SER A 202 5.16 -13.98 -24.25
C SER A 202 3.76 -13.62 -23.76
N ALA A 203 3.63 -12.44 -23.15
CA ALA A 203 2.36 -11.82 -22.78
C ALA A 203 1.56 -12.47 -21.64
N PHE A 204 2.14 -13.43 -20.90
CA PHE A 204 1.64 -13.76 -19.58
C PHE A 204 1.69 -12.53 -18.66
N CYS A 205 0.53 -12.15 -18.14
CA CYS A 205 0.30 -10.89 -17.44
C CYS A 205 -0.33 -11.04 -16.05
N GLY A 206 -0.92 -12.21 -15.76
CA GLY A 206 -1.46 -12.55 -14.44
C GLY A 206 -1.00 -13.92 -13.97
N LEU A 207 -0.83 -14.06 -12.65
CA LEU A 207 -0.45 -15.28 -11.96
C LEU A 207 -1.24 -15.38 -10.64
N ALA A 208 -1.81 -16.55 -10.36
CA ALA A 208 -2.43 -16.84 -9.07
C ALA A 208 -2.22 -18.29 -8.66
N HIS A 209 -2.17 -18.53 -7.35
CA HIS A 209 -2.21 -19.87 -6.77
C HIS A 209 -3.62 -20.21 -6.29
N ASP A 210 -4.07 -21.43 -6.57
CA ASP A 210 -5.23 -22.03 -5.90
C ASP A 210 -4.76 -22.96 -4.78
N PRO A 211 -4.88 -22.58 -3.50
CA PRO A 211 -4.46 -23.43 -2.39
C PRO A 211 -5.32 -24.67 -2.22
N LYS A 212 -6.57 -24.69 -2.71
CA LYS A 212 -7.47 -25.85 -2.56
C LYS A 212 -7.04 -27.02 -3.44
N ARG A 213 -6.50 -26.73 -4.63
CA ARG A 213 -6.14 -27.72 -5.66
C ARG A 213 -4.65 -27.84 -5.89
N ASP A 214 -3.87 -26.97 -5.24
CA ASP A 214 -2.44 -26.81 -5.43
C ASP A 214 -2.02 -26.59 -6.89
N THR A 215 -2.72 -25.67 -7.55
CA THR A 215 -2.50 -25.32 -8.97
C THR A 215 -2.07 -23.88 -9.13
N LEU A 216 -1.30 -23.60 -10.18
CA LEU A 216 -1.04 -22.25 -10.65
C LEU A 216 -1.94 -21.93 -11.84
N LEU A 217 -2.54 -20.75 -11.82
CA LEU A 217 -3.34 -20.21 -12.90
C LEU A 217 -2.63 -18.99 -13.49
N LEU A 218 -2.50 -18.98 -14.81
CA LEU A 218 -1.87 -17.91 -15.55
C LEU A 218 -2.81 -17.40 -16.63
N VAL A 219 -2.72 -16.11 -16.97
CA VAL A 219 -3.49 -15.53 -18.08
C VAL A 219 -2.57 -14.95 -19.15
N ALA A 220 -2.87 -15.30 -20.40
CA ALA A 220 -2.24 -14.77 -21.60
C ALA A 220 -3.21 -14.95 -22.79
N HIS A 221 -3.18 -14.05 -23.78
CA HIS A 221 -3.87 -14.24 -25.07
C HIS A 221 -5.34 -14.71 -24.95
N ASP A 222 -6.09 -14.09 -24.04
CA ASP A 222 -7.50 -14.43 -23.74
C ASP A 222 -7.73 -15.88 -23.32
N ARG A 223 -6.73 -16.49 -22.68
CA ARG A 223 -6.81 -17.84 -22.14
C ARG A 223 -6.38 -17.86 -20.69
N ILE A 224 -6.97 -18.80 -19.96
CA ILE A 224 -6.61 -19.17 -18.61
C ILE A 224 -5.89 -20.52 -18.70
N HIS A 225 -4.62 -20.52 -18.34
CA HIS A 225 -3.76 -21.70 -18.31
C HIS A 225 -3.73 -22.22 -16.88
N VAL A 226 -3.94 -23.52 -16.70
CA VAL A 226 -3.96 -24.17 -15.38
C VAL A 226 -2.87 -25.23 -15.36
N HIS A 227 -1.99 -25.15 -14.36
CA HIS A 227 -0.85 -26.04 -14.19
C HIS A 227 -0.83 -26.63 -12.77
N GLU A 228 -0.33 -27.85 -12.61
CA GLU A 228 0.13 -28.35 -11.30
C GLU A 228 1.20 -27.39 -10.77
N ARG A 229 1.15 -27.00 -9.47
CA ARG A 229 2.11 -26.03 -8.92
C ARG A 229 3.54 -26.57 -8.94
N GLU A 230 3.74 -27.80 -8.49
CA GLU A 230 5.03 -28.49 -8.51
C GLU A 230 5.25 -29.15 -9.88
N GLY A 231 6.44 -28.99 -10.45
CA GLY A 231 6.79 -29.52 -11.78
C GLY A 231 6.07 -28.85 -12.96
N PHE A 232 5.14 -27.92 -12.71
CA PHE A 232 4.51 -27.05 -13.70
C PHE A 232 3.80 -27.76 -14.87
N LYS A 233 3.27 -28.96 -14.64
CA LYS A 233 2.58 -29.73 -15.67
C LYS A 233 1.25 -29.09 -16.04
N GLU A 234 1.02 -28.88 -17.33
CA GLU A 234 -0.25 -28.34 -17.85
C GLU A 234 -1.42 -29.29 -17.57
N LEU A 235 -2.47 -28.75 -16.95
CA LEU A 235 -3.73 -29.44 -16.67
C LEU A 235 -4.82 -29.02 -17.66
N GLY A 236 -4.74 -27.80 -18.20
CA GLY A 236 -5.64 -27.35 -19.26
C GLY A 236 -5.45 -25.89 -19.64
N ILE A 237 -5.91 -25.56 -20.83
CA ILE A 237 -5.94 -24.20 -21.36
C ILE A 237 -7.38 -23.91 -21.78
N TYR A 238 -7.95 -22.86 -21.20
CA TYR A 238 -9.37 -22.53 -21.35
C TYR A 238 -9.51 -21.15 -21.97
N PRO A 239 -10.29 -20.98 -23.05
CA PRO A 239 -10.53 -19.66 -23.62
C PRO A 239 -11.42 -18.81 -22.70
N TYR A 240 -11.23 -17.50 -22.70
CA TYR A 240 -12.11 -16.57 -21.98
C TYR A 240 -13.52 -16.51 -22.56
N SER A 241 -13.62 -16.55 -23.89
CA SER A 241 -14.88 -16.54 -24.63
C SER A 241 -14.73 -17.21 -25.99
N ASP A 242 -15.84 -17.38 -26.72
CA ASP A 242 -15.85 -17.88 -28.10
C ASP A 242 -15.14 -16.94 -29.10
N LYS A 243 -14.91 -15.68 -28.71
CA LYS A 243 -14.18 -14.71 -29.51
C LYS A 243 -12.68 -14.86 -29.26
N LEU A 244 -12.10 -15.85 -29.92
CA LEU A 244 -10.70 -16.25 -29.78
C LEU A 244 -9.73 -15.30 -30.50
N ASP A 245 -8.49 -15.25 -29.98
CA ASP A 245 -7.35 -14.51 -30.52
C ASP A 245 -7.13 -14.75 -32.03
N ASP A 246 -6.74 -13.69 -32.75
CA ASP A 246 -6.35 -13.71 -34.17
C ASP A 246 -4.93 -14.28 -34.40
N GLY A 247 -4.23 -14.68 -33.34
CA GLY A 247 -2.91 -15.30 -33.36
C GLY A 247 -1.79 -14.29 -33.11
N GLU A 248 -2.09 -12.99 -33.03
CA GLU A 248 -1.12 -11.96 -32.68
C GLU A 248 -1.34 -11.42 -31.27
N THR A 249 -2.59 -11.14 -30.87
CA THR A 249 -2.94 -10.62 -29.53
C THR A 249 -4.42 -10.82 -29.20
N GLY A 250 -4.70 -11.18 -27.94
CA GLY A 250 -6.07 -11.34 -27.43
C GLY A 250 -7.01 -10.17 -27.75
N HIS A 251 -8.25 -10.49 -28.11
CA HIS A 251 -9.33 -9.55 -28.37
C HIS A 251 -9.86 -8.86 -27.11
N HIS A 252 -9.80 -9.49 -25.95
CA HIS A 252 -10.27 -8.96 -24.66
C HIS A 252 -9.16 -8.31 -23.84
N HIS A 253 -7.93 -8.79 -24.01
CA HIS A 253 -6.74 -8.38 -23.27
C HIS A 253 -6.97 -8.58 -21.76
N LEU A 254 -6.97 -9.85 -21.34
CA LEU A 254 -6.91 -10.21 -19.93
C LEU A 254 -5.64 -9.60 -19.32
N ASN A 255 -5.75 -9.05 -18.12
CA ASN A 255 -4.60 -8.42 -17.46
C ASN A 255 -4.09 -9.23 -16.30
N ASP A 256 -4.98 -9.77 -15.49
CA ASP A 256 -4.59 -10.36 -14.22
C ASP A 256 -5.70 -11.28 -13.67
N ILE A 257 -5.35 -12.16 -12.73
CA ILE A 257 -6.16 -13.27 -12.24
C ILE A 257 -6.05 -13.40 -10.71
N CYS A 258 -7.13 -13.82 -10.04
CA CYS A 258 -7.07 -14.27 -8.66
C CYS A 258 -8.05 -15.44 -8.41
N VAL A 259 -7.82 -16.19 -7.33
CA VAL A 259 -8.63 -17.36 -6.98
C VAL A 259 -9.14 -17.25 -5.55
N LEU A 260 -10.40 -17.63 -5.33
CA LEU A 260 -10.97 -17.82 -3.99
C LEU A 260 -11.88 -19.04 -3.98
N GLY A 261 -11.44 -20.10 -3.29
CA GLY A 261 -12.20 -21.33 -3.10
C GLY A 261 -12.51 -22.04 -4.42
N ASP A 262 -13.75 -21.90 -4.91
CA ASP A 262 -14.21 -22.54 -6.15
C ASP A 262 -14.39 -21.55 -7.30
N TYR A 263 -13.88 -20.33 -7.15
CA TYR A 263 -14.07 -19.24 -8.10
C TYR A 263 -12.74 -18.66 -8.58
N VAL A 264 -12.69 -18.33 -9.87
CA VAL A 264 -11.57 -17.68 -10.54
C VAL A 264 -12.03 -16.33 -11.06
N TYR A 265 -11.31 -15.27 -10.71
CA TYR A 265 -11.62 -13.91 -11.12
C TYR A 265 -10.57 -13.41 -12.10
N VAL A 266 -11.01 -12.81 -13.20
CA VAL A 266 -10.11 -12.31 -14.25
C VAL A 266 -10.48 -10.89 -14.62
N SER A 267 -9.48 -10.00 -14.66
CA SER A 267 -9.64 -8.62 -15.13
C SER A 267 -9.29 -8.51 -16.62
N TYR A 268 -9.93 -7.58 -17.34
CA TYR A 268 -9.77 -7.43 -18.79
C TYR A 268 -10.02 -5.99 -19.27
N PHE A 269 -9.41 -5.60 -20.40
CA PHE A 269 -9.62 -4.27 -20.99
C PHE A 269 -10.97 -4.12 -21.69
N SER A 270 -11.49 -5.20 -22.29
CA SER A 270 -12.73 -5.14 -23.05
C SER A 270 -13.51 -6.44 -22.98
N HIS A 271 -14.71 -6.40 -22.39
CA HIS A 271 -15.60 -7.55 -22.38
C HIS A 271 -16.08 -7.91 -23.80
N SER A 272 -16.42 -6.91 -24.63
CA SER A 272 -16.83 -7.15 -26.02
C SER A 272 -15.69 -7.56 -26.95
N GLY A 273 -14.44 -7.48 -26.49
CA GLY A 273 -13.25 -7.82 -27.25
C GLY A 273 -12.89 -6.79 -28.33
N ASN A 274 -13.09 -5.50 -28.06
CA ASN A 274 -12.90 -4.40 -29.02
C ASN A 274 -11.90 -3.33 -28.53
N TRP A 275 -11.02 -3.65 -27.58
CA TRP A 275 -10.02 -2.69 -27.07
C TRP A 275 -9.11 -2.15 -28.18
N LYS A 276 -8.75 -2.97 -29.18
CA LYS A 276 -7.97 -2.56 -30.37
C LYS A 276 -8.71 -1.50 -31.22
N LYS A 277 -10.04 -1.38 -31.07
CA LYS A 277 -10.89 -0.38 -31.71
C LYS A 277 -11.24 0.78 -30.78
N GLY A 278 -10.58 0.88 -29.63
CA GLY A 278 -10.80 1.95 -28.65
C GLY A 278 -12.01 1.75 -27.73
N VAL A 279 -12.63 0.57 -27.73
CA VAL A 279 -13.75 0.25 -26.81
C VAL A 279 -13.17 -0.39 -25.56
N PHE A 280 -13.17 0.35 -24.45
CA PHE A 280 -12.69 -0.10 -23.14
C PHE A 280 -13.85 -0.36 -22.17
N ASP A 281 -14.68 -1.34 -22.49
CA ASP A 281 -15.75 -1.88 -21.63
C ASP A 281 -15.18 -2.92 -20.65
N GLY A 282 -14.11 -2.51 -19.96
CA GLY A 282 -13.33 -3.37 -19.07
C GLY A 282 -14.07 -3.68 -17.77
N GLY A 283 -13.58 -4.71 -17.08
CA GLY A 283 -14.23 -5.19 -15.87
C GLY A 283 -13.49 -6.37 -15.24
N VAL A 284 -14.22 -7.05 -14.36
CA VAL A 284 -13.79 -8.31 -13.75
C VAL A 284 -14.92 -9.32 -13.90
N THR A 285 -14.57 -10.52 -14.32
CA THR A 285 -15.48 -11.67 -14.43
C THR A 285 -15.10 -12.76 -13.47
N GLU A 286 -16.09 -13.56 -13.09
CA GLU A 286 -15.99 -14.75 -12.27
C GLU A 286 -16.30 -15.99 -13.12
N PHE A 287 -15.46 -17.01 -13.00
CA PHE A 287 -15.74 -18.38 -13.44
C PHE A 287 -15.84 -19.27 -12.20
N ARG A 288 -16.68 -20.31 -12.27
CA ARG A 288 -16.47 -21.48 -11.41
C ARG A 288 -15.23 -22.23 -11.89
N TYR A 289 -14.38 -22.68 -10.98
CA TYR A 289 -13.13 -23.36 -11.31
C TYR A 289 -13.36 -24.61 -12.19
N ASP A 290 -14.39 -25.40 -11.88
CA ASP A 290 -14.73 -26.61 -12.64
C ASP A 290 -15.44 -26.34 -13.98
N ALA A 291 -15.69 -25.06 -14.28
CA ALA A 291 -16.36 -24.60 -15.48
C ALA A 291 -15.61 -23.43 -16.14
N ILE A 292 -14.30 -23.32 -15.92
CA ILE A 292 -13.46 -22.34 -16.64
C ILE A 292 -13.63 -22.57 -18.15
N GLY A 293 -13.79 -21.47 -18.89
CA GLY A 293 -14.05 -21.49 -20.33
C GLY A 293 -15.52 -21.62 -20.72
N GLN A 294 -16.43 -21.77 -19.76
CA GLN A 294 -17.85 -21.50 -19.98
C GLN A 294 -18.15 -20.01 -19.83
N ASN A 295 -19.40 -19.59 -20.10
CA ASN A 295 -19.80 -18.18 -19.98
C ASN A 295 -19.51 -17.63 -18.58
N PRO A 296 -18.62 -16.62 -18.45
CA PRO A 296 -18.34 -16.02 -17.16
C PRO A 296 -19.51 -15.21 -16.63
N ARG A 297 -19.57 -15.05 -15.31
CA ARG A 297 -20.40 -14.05 -14.66
C ARG A 297 -19.65 -12.73 -14.58
N ILE A 298 -20.26 -11.63 -15.01
CA ILE A 298 -19.65 -10.30 -14.89
C ILE A 298 -19.86 -9.78 -13.46
N ILE A 299 -18.78 -9.35 -12.80
CA ILE A 299 -18.76 -8.85 -11.42
C ILE A 299 -18.55 -7.33 -11.39
N TYR A 300 -17.63 -6.83 -12.20
CA TYR A 300 -17.42 -5.40 -12.43
C TYR A 300 -17.57 -5.06 -13.91
N THR A 301 -18.08 -3.87 -14.19
CA THR A 301 -18.21 -3.27 -15.53
C THR A 301 -17.74 -1.82 -15.50
N ASP A 302 -17.49 -1.24 -16.67
CA ASP A 302 -17.09 0.17 -16.83
C ASP A 302 -15.81 0.54 -16.06
N LEU A 303 -14.91 -0.44 -15.92
CA LEU A 303 -13.54 -0.18 -15.48
C LEU A 303 -12.67 0.09 -16.69
N TRP A 304 -11.77 1.06 -16.58
CA TRP A 304 -10.89 1.45 -17.67
C TRP A 304 -9.50 0.86 -17.48
N MET A 305 -9.23 -0.18 -18.26
CA MET A 305 -8.00 -0.96 -18.20
C MET A 305 -7.72 -1.56 -16.81
N PRO A 306 -8.67 -2.31 -16.21
CA PRO A 306 -8.49 -2.80 -14.85
C PRO A 306 -7.37 -3.83 -14.71
N HIS A 307 -6.66 -3.76 -13.58
CA HIS A 307 -5.59 -4.68 -13.19
C HIS A 307 -5.75 -5.13 -11.74
N SER A 308 -4.97 -6.15 -11.35
CA SER A 308 -4.78 -6.58 -9.97
C SER A 308 -6.07 -6.84 -9.21
N PRO A 309 -6.99 -7.68 -9.76
CA PRO A 309 -8.06 -8.22 -8.96
C PRO A 309 -7.43 -9.04 -7.82
N LYS A 310 -7.79 -8.78 -6.57
CA LYS A 310 -7.40 -9.60 -5.43
C LYS A 310 -8.57 -9.73 -4.46
N ILE A 311 -8.60 -10.83 -3.72
CA ILE A 311 -9.50 -10.95 -2.56
C ILE A 311 -8.73 -10.54 -1.32
N ILE A 312 -9.16 -9.45 -0.68
CA ILE A 312 -8.57 -8.91 0.54
C ILE A 312 -9.70 -8.73 1.54
N ASP A 313 -9.55 -9.32 2.74
CA ASP A 313 -10.58 -9.34 3.78
C ASP A 313 -11.98 -9.77 3.29
N GLY A 314 -12.00 -10.77 2.40
CA GLY A 314 -13.23 -11.31 1.80
C GLY A 314 -13.88 -10.43 0.73
N ASN A 315 -13.29 -9.29 0.39
CA ASN A 315 -13.81 -8.39 -0.65
C ASN A 315 -12.97 -8.44 -1.92
N ILE A 316 -13.66 -8.33 -3.06
CA ILE A 316 -13.00 -8.20 -4.35
C ILE A 316 -12.48 -6.76 -4.55
N CYS A 317 -11.17 -6.66 -4.54
CA CYS A 317 -10.43 -5.43 -4.75
C CYS A 317 -9.89 -5.38 -6.18
N VAL A 318 -9.86 -4.20 -6.81
CA VAL A 318 -9.36 -4.03 -8.18
C VAL A 318 -8.90 -2.59 -8.43
N CYS A 319 -7.85 -2.46 -9.24
CA CYS A 319 -7.36 -1.19 -9.73
C CYS A 319 -8.05 -0.84 -11.07
N ASP A 320 -8.78 0.28 -11.14
CA ASP A 320 -9.22 0.92 -12.38
C ASP A 320 -8.08 1.79 -12.89
N SER A 321 -7.10 1.13 -13.52
CA SER A 321 -5.75 1.64 -13.72
C SER A 321 -5.69 2.95 -14.48
N MET A 322 -6.47 3.07 -15.56
CA MET A 322 -6.43 4.26 -16.40
C MET A 322 -7.19 5.44 -15.77
N ARG A 323 -8.06 5.21 -14.78
CA ARG A 323 -8.63 6.29 -13.96
C ARG A 323 -7.85 6.56 -12.68
N GLY A 324 -6.89 5.72 -12.33
CA GLY A 324 -6.11 5.87 -11.11
C GLY A 324 -6.92 5.53 -9.86
N ARG A 325 -7.92 4.66 -9.93
CA ARG A 325 -8.83 4.40 -8.81
C ARG A 325 -8.63 3.01 -8.22
N LEU A 326 -8.73 2.92 -6.90
CA LEU A 326 -8.78 1.66 -6.17
C LEU A 326 -10.20 1.38 -5.71
N TYR A 327 -10.72 0.21 -6.05
CA TYR A 327 -11.97 -0.32 -5.50
C TYR A 327 -11.62 -1.40 -4.49
N LEU A 328 -12.16 -1.28 -3.27
CA LEU A 328 -12.13 -2.36 -2.26
C LEU A 328 -13.49 -3.04 -2.11
N GLN A 329 -14.55 -2.37 -2.58
CA GLN A 329 -15.92 -2.84 -2.58
C GLN A 329 -16.70 -2.07 -3.65
N THR A 330 -17.86 -2.58 -4.05
CA THR A 330 -18.81 -1.84 -4.90
C THR A 330 -19.79 -1.01 -4.08
N PRO A 331 -20.36 0.07 -4.64
CA PRO A 331 -20.11 0.65 -5.98
C PRO A 331 -19.05 1.76 -6.00
N SER A 332 -18.49 2.16 -4.85
CA SER A 332 -17.60 3.32 -4.76
C SER A 332 -16.13 2.93 -4.68
N HIS A 333 -15.28 3.64 -5.42
CA HIS A 333 -13.83 3.59 -5.21
C HIS A 333 -13.47 4.23 -3.87
N ILE A 334 -12.38 3.75 -3.26
CA ILE A 334 -11.93 4.16 -1.94
C ILE A 334 -10.82 5.22 -1.98
N GLY A 335 -10.09 5.29 -3.10
CA GLY A 335 -8.95 6.18 -3.34
C GLY A 335 -8.80 6.48 -4.83
N GLU A 336 -8.26 7.66 -5.13
CA GLU A 336 -7.94 8.16 -6.46
C GLU A 336 -6.50 8.67 -6.46
N PHE A 337 -5.72 8.27 -7.46
CA PHE A 337 -4.29 8.46 -7.59
C PHE A 337 -3.97 9.05 -8.96
N ASP A 338 -2.88 9.83 -9.02
CA ASP A 338 -2.64 10.70 -10.18
C ASP A 338 -2.00 9.99 -11.38
N GLY A 339 -1.57 8.73 -11.28
CA GLY A 339 -0.97 7.97 -12.40
C GLY A 339 -1.70 6.67 -12.77
N PHE A 340 -1.02 5.80 -13.52
CA PHE A 340 -1.56 4.51 -13.97
C PHE A 340 -1.33 3.45 -12.88
N VAL A 341 -2.39 3.05 -12.18
CA VAL A 341 -2.27 2.19 -10.98
C VAL A 341 -2.44 0.71 -11.28
N ARG A 342 -1.55 -0.14 -10.76
CA ARG A 342 -1.58 -1.61 -10.85
C ARG A 342 -0.58 -2.21 -9.87
N GLY A 343 -0.70 -3.49 -9.59
CA GLY A 343 -0.02 -4.10 -8.45
C GLY A 343 -0.71 -3.67 -7.17
N LEU A 344 -1.09 -4.66 -6.35
CA LEU A 344 -1.87 -4.42 -5.15
C LEU A 344 -1.44 -5.39 -4.06
N ALA A 345 -1.06 -4.87 -2.90
CA ALA A 345 -0.83 -5.66 -1.71
C ALA A 345 -1.45 -5.01 -0.48
N PHE A 346 -1.58 -5.79 0.58
CA PHE A 346 -2.10 -5.36 1.87
C PHE A 346 -1.38 -6.12 2.98
N ASP A 347 -0.95 -5.42 4.02
CA ASP A 347 -0.20 -5.99 5.15
C ASP A 347 -1.04 -6.12 6.43
N GLY A 348 -2.36 -5.92 6.34
CA GLY A 348 -3.25 -5.87 7.50
C GLY A 348 -3.50 -4.46 8.03
N ARG A 349 -2.69 -3.47 7.64
CA ARG A 349 -2.86 -2.06 8.04
C ARG A 349 -2.98 -1.12 6.85
N PHE A 350 -2.06 -1.20 5.91
CA PHE A 350 -2.00 -0.30 4.76
C PHE A 350 -2.06 -1.07 3.44
N TYR A 351 -2.65 -0.41 2.44
CA TYR A 351 -2.64 -0.89 1.07
C TYR A 351 -1.41 -0.34 0.36
N PHE A 352 -0.81 -1.19 -0.47
CA PHE A 352 0.30 -0.85 -1.36
C PHE A 352 -0.22 -0.88 -2.79
N ILE A 353 -0.18 0.26 -3.47
CA ILE A 353 -0.71 0.41 -4.82
C ILE A 353 0.42 0.84 -5.74
N GLY A 354 0.78 -0.01 -6.70
CA GLY A 354 1.81 0.32 -7.66
C GLY A 354 1.32 1.34 -8.67
N GLN A 355 2.26 2.13 -9.18
CA GLN A 355 2.03 3.10 -10.23
C GLN A 355 3.15 2.99 -11.25
N SER A 356 2.77 2.84 -12.51
CA SER A 356 3.70 3.01 -13.63
C SER A 356 3.62 4.42 -14.18
N GLU A 357 4.68 4.84 -14.87
CA GLU A 357 4.61 5.98 -15.76
C GLU A 357 3.54 5.76 -16.83
N ASP A 358 2.64 6.73 -17.00
CA ASP A 358 1.56 6.64 -17.98
C ASP A 358 2.10 6.92 -19.39
N MET A 359 2.35 5.84 -20.13
CA MET A 359 2.80 5.86 -21.52
C MET A 359 1.70 6.31 -22.50
N TYR A 360 0.46 6.48 -22.03
CA TYR A 360 -0.71 6.85 -22.81
C TYR A 360 -1.42 8.10 -22.26
N MET A 361 -0.66 9.02 -21.63
CA MET A 361 -1.18 10.22 -20.94
C MET A 361 -2.22 11.03 -21.74
N GLY A 362 -2.11 11.05 -23.08
CA GLY A 362 -3.06 11.75 -23.94
C GLY A 362 -4.51 11.27 -23.82
N ARG A 363 -4.72 10.03 -23.35
CA ARG A 363 -6.06 9.46 -23.13
C ARG A 363 -6.77 10.05 -21.92
N VAL A 364 -6.04 10.61 -20.94
CA VAL A 364 -6.61 11.18 -19.70
C VAL A 364 -6.63 12.71 -19.68
N PHE A 365 -6.27 13.34 -20.80
CA PHE A 365 -6.37 14.79 -20.94
C PHE A 365 -7.82 15.26 -20.81
N GLY A 366 -8.04 16.23 -19.92
CA GLY A 366 -9.37 16.76 -19.62
C GLY A 366 -10.23 15.87 -18.72
N THR A 367 -9.80 14.65 -18.38
CA THR A 367 -10.52 13.76 -17.44
C THR A 367 -9.90 13.74 -16.05
N ARG A 368 -8.58 13.94 -15.94
CA ARG A 368 -7.86 14.03 -14.66
C ARG A 368 -7.48 15.47 -14.32
N LYS A 369 -7.38 15.77 -13.02
CA LYS A 369 -6.92 17.07 -12.51
C LYS A 369 -5.40 17.19 -12.45
N ASN A 370 -4.73 16.06 -12.29
CA ASN A 370 -3.28 15.92 -12.28
C ASN A 370 -2.90 14.58 -12.94
N ILE A 371 -1.74 14.52 -13.58
CA ILE A 371 -1.20 13.31 -14.20
C ILE A 371 0.22 13.13 -13.70
N MET A 372 0.43 12.15 -12.82
CA MET A 372 1.73 11.82 -12.28
C MET A 372 2.50 10.91 -13.25
N LEU A 373 3.74 11.29 -13.56
CA LEU A 373 4.59 10.64 -14.56
C LEU A 373 5.81 9.95 -13.92
N ASN A 374 5.66 9.46 -12.70
CA ASN A 374 6.72 8.71 -12.02
C ASN A 374 6.24 7.30 -11.67
N ALA A 375 7.14 6.34 -11.81
CA ALA A 375 6.95 5.01 -11.27
C ALA A 375 7.17 4.99 -9.76
N GLY A 376 6.50 4.08 -9.08
CA GLY A 376 6.61 3.90 -7.64
C GLY A 376 5.37 3.24 -7.07
N PHE A 377 5.16 3.36 -5.77
CA PHE A 377 3.94 2.86 -5.15
C PHE A 377 3.44 3.77 -4.04
N TYR A 378 2.14 3.72 -3.79
CA TYR A 378 1.50 4.38 -2.67
C TYR A 378 1.42 3.44 -1.48
N LEU A 379 1.79 3.92 -0.29
CA LEU A 379 1.30 3.42 0.99
C LEU A 379 0.02 4.18 1.30
N PHE A 380 -1.11 3.51 1.38
CA PHE A 380 -2.44 4.12 1.47
C PHE A 380 -3.21 3.61 2.69
N ASP A 381 -3.74 4.54 3.47
CA ASP A 381 -4.65 4.27 4.58
C ASP A 381 -6.11 4.39 4.10
N PRO A 382 -6.87 3.28 4.04
CA PRO A 382 -8.25 3.30 3.61
C PRO A 382 -9.18 4.01 4.60
N GLU A 383 -8.80 4.18 5.87
CA GLU A 383 -9.63 4.85 6.87
C GLU A 383 -9.52 6.37 6.75
N THR A 384 -8.29 6.90 6.75
CA THR A 384 -8.03 8.35 6.71
C THR A 384 -7.99 8.92 5.30
N LYS A 385 -7.84 8.06 4.27
CA LYS A 385 -7.54 8.42 2.87
C LYS A 385 -6.19 9.08 2.67
N ALA A 386 -5.34 9.08 3.69
CA ALA A 386 -3.98 9.56 3.56
C ALA A 386 -3.15 8.57 2.75
N SER A 387 -2.24 9.10 1.93
CA SER A 387 -1.28 8.29 1.20
C SER A 387 0.10 8.92 1.22
N ARG A 388 1.13 8.09 1.21
CA ARG A 388 2.51 8.49 0.93
C ARG A 388 3.00 7.76 -0.31
N PHE A 389 3.64 8.48 -1.22
CA PHE A 389 4.20 7.91 -2.44
C PHE A 389 5.69 7.65 -2.29
N TYR A 390 6.13 6.46 -2.72
CA TYR A 390 7.52 6.01 -2.71
C TYR A 390 7.99 5.88 -4.17
N PRO A 391 8.74 6.86 -4.68
CA PRO A 391 9.14 6.88 -6.07
C PRO A 391 10.27 5.89 -6.35
N MET A 392 10.17 5.16 -7.45
CA MET A 392 11.27 4.38 -8.02
C MET A 392 11.83 5.12 -9.23
N LEU A 393 12.58 6.20 -8.98
CA LEU A 393 12.96 7.23 -9.98
C LEU A 393 13.80 6.72 -11.15
N ASP A 394 14.37 5.53 -11.05
CA ASP A 394 15.16 4.90 -12.11
C ASP A 394 14.39 3.82 -12.88
N ASN A 395 13.16 3.51 -12.47
CA ASN A 395 12.25 2.60 -13.14
C ASN A 395 11.09 3.38 -13.77
N MET A 396 10.46 2.79 -14.78
CA MET A 396 9.25 3.32 -15.43
C MET A 396 8.01 2.49 -15.13
N ASN A 397 8.17 1.18 -14.99
CA ASN A 397 7.06 0.25 -14.83
C ASN A 397 7.10 -0.45 -13.48
N ILE A 398 5.98 -0.37 -12.76
CA ILE A 398 5.66 -1.21 -11.62
C ILE A 398 4.53 -2.12 -12.06
N HIS A 399 4.76 -3.42 -12.18
CA HIS A 399 3.71 -4.34 -12.64
C HIS A 399 2.93 -4.96 -11.49
N ASP A 400 3.63 -5.34 -10.42
CA ASP A 400 3.01 -6.01 -9.29
C ASP A 400 3.76 -5.72 -7.97
N ILE A 401 3.06 -5.89 -6.86
CA ILE A 401 3.57 -5.66 -5.50
C ILE A 401 3.30 -6.88 -4.64
N LEU A 402 4.30 -7.27 -3.86
CA LEU A 402 4.22 -8.35 -2.88
C LEU A 402 4.74 -7.87 -1.53
N ILE A 403 3.99 -8.18 -0.47
CA ILE A 403 4.48 -8.16 0.91
C ILE A 403 4.75 -9.60 1.29
N LEU A 404 6.00 -9.91 1.64
CA LEU A 404 6.36 -11.26 2.05
C LEU A 404 5.63 -11.61 3.33
N LYS A 405 4.92 -12.74 3.31
CA LYS A 405 4.29 -13.32 4.48
C LYS A 405 5.27 -14.29 5.14
N ASP A 406 5.20 -14.35 6.46
CA ASP A 406 5.86 -15.42 7.21
C ASP A 406 5.24 -16.76 6.76
N PRO A 407 6.01 -17.69 6.18
CA PRO A 407 5.48 -18.99 5.74
C PRO A 407 4.94 -19.83 6.90
N ASP A 408 5.33 -19.53 8.14
CA ASP A 408 4.89 -20.24 9.34
C ASP A 408 3.72 -19.53 10.07
N ALA A 409 3.24 -18.39 9.57
CA ALA A 409 2.05 -17.72 10.10
C ALA A 409 0.78 -18.29 9.44
N GLU A 410 0.02 -19.08 10.22
CA GLU A 410 -1.30 -19.64 9.81
C GLU A 410 -2.37 -18.58 9.52
#